data_AF-B7C9H8-F1
#
_entry.id   AF-B7C9H8-F1
#
_cell.length_a   1.000
_cell.length_b   1.000
_cell.length_c   1.000
_cell.angle_alpha   90.00
_cell.angle_beta   90.00
_cell.angle_gamma   90.00
#
_symmetry.space_group_name_H-M   'P 1'
#
loop_
_entity.id
_entity.type
_entity.pdbx_description
1 polymer ?
#
loop_
_entity_poly.entity_id
_entity_poly.type
_entity_poly.pdbx_seq_one_letter_code
_entity_poly.pdbx_strand_id
1 'polypeptide(L)'
;AINEKRIEVLNKTVSIQSRMLASTLGIEEKEVLNVIEAYSNALSLLDDYDHGCISKPKGKDSIYQLTYEECRTLIDSMKYGGFSDVFGVEKEPGKLNGIIAAVYQNVFGQEIYPSIEEKAANLLYFLVKDHPFVDGCKRIGASIFLEFLNKNQHLIIDGKQIISDSALVAITLMIAESRPEEKETMVKLVMNFLKA
;
A
#
# COMPACT_ATOMS: atom_id res chain seq x y z
N ALA A 1 -26.84 -6.92 4.18
CA ALA A 1 -28.01 -7.83 4.05
C ALA A 1 -28.48 -8.06 2.59
N ILE A 2 -29.07 -7.07 1.89
CA ILE A 2 -29.58 -7.29 0.51
C ILE A 2 -28.44 -7.31 -0.52
N ASN A 3 -27.41 -6.47 -0.35
CA ASN A 3 -26.28 -6.41 -1.27
C ASN A 3 -25.36 -7.64 -1.14
N GLU A 4 -25.07 -8.11 0.08
CA GLU A 4 -24.35 -9.37 0.31
C GLU A 4 -25.04 -10.56 -0.36
N LYS A 5 -26.37 -10.66 -0.26
CA LYS A 5 -27.14 -11.70 -0.97
C LYS A 5 -27.05 -11.55 -2.50
N ARG A 6 -27.01 -10.33 -3.03
CA ARG A 6 -26.82 -10.10 -4.47
C ARG A 6 -25.42 -10.49 -4.93
N ILE A 7 -24.39 -10.13 -4.18
CA ILE A 7 -23.00 -10.50 -4.46
C ILE A 7 -22.81 -12.01 -4.33
N GLU A 8 -23.42 -12.67 -3.34
CA GLU A 8 -23.37 -14.13 -3.22
C GLU A 8 -24.04 -14.84 -4.40
N VAL A 9 -25.20 -14.34 -4.85
CA VAL A 9 -25.91 -14.87 -6.01
C VAL A 9 -25.13 -14.61 -7.30
N LEU A 10 -24.50 -13.45 -7.45
CA LEU A 10 -23.59 -13.13 -8.56
C LEU A 10 -22.39 -14.08 -8.56
N ASN A 11 -21.73 -14.27 -7.42
CA ASN A 11 -20.58 -15.16 -7.28
C ASN A 11 -20.94 -16.61 -7.59
N LYS A 12 -22.10 -17.11 -7.11
CA LYS A 12 -22.61 -18.43 -7.49
C LYS A 12 -22.85 -18.53 -8.99
N THR A 13 -23.51 -17.54 -9.59
CA THR A 13 -23.82 -17.53 -11.03
C THR A 13 -22.55 -17.50 -11.88
N VAL A 14 -21.60 -16.63 -11.51
CA VAL A 14 -20.31 -16.49 -12.19
C VAL A 14 -19.47 -17.77 -12.04
N SER A 15 -19.50 -18.44 -10.88
CA SER A 15 -18.80 -19.72 -10.68
C SER A 15 -19.35 -20.84 -11.59
N ILE A 16 -20.68 -20.89 -11.79
CA ILE A 16 -21.34 -21.88 -12.64
C ILE A 16 -21.03 -21.60 -14.11
N GLN A 17 -21.12 -20.33 -14.53
CA GLN A 17 -20.79 -19.91 -15.90
C GLN A 17 -19.32 -20.13 -16.23
N SER A 18 -18.43 -19.88 -15.27
CA SER A 18 -17.00 -20.08 -15.45
C SER A 18 -16.63 -21.54 -15.58
N ARG A 19 -17.31 -22.44 -14.86
CA ARG A 19 -17.20 -23.89 -15.05
C ARG A 19 -17.58 -24.32 -16.47
N MET A 20 -18.68 -23.76 -16.99
CA MET A 20 -19.12 -24.02 -18.37
C MET A 20 -18.14 -23.45 -19.40
N LEU A 21 -17.64 -22.23 -19.20
CA LEU A 21 -16.70 -21.57 -20.11
C LEU A 21 -15.33 -22.27 -20.13
N ALA A 22 -14.78 -22.65 -18.98
CA ALA A 22 -13.54 -23.43 -18.88
C ALA A 22 -13.64 -24.75 -19.66
N SER A 23 -14.76 -25.46 -19.51
CA SER A 23 -15.03 -26.71 -20.23
C SER A 23 -15.17 -26.54 -21.75
N THR A 24 -15.60 -25.36 -22.20
CA THR A 24 -15.82 -25.06 -23.64
C THR A 24 -14.56 -24.51 -24.31
N LEU A 25 -13.71 -23.80 -23.55
CA LEU A 25 -12.53 -23.09 -24.07
C LEU A 25 -11.21 -23.84 -23.87
N GLY A 26 -11.21 -24.99 -23.17
CA GLY A 26 -9.99 -25.77 -22.89
C GLY A 26 -9.02 -25.06 -21.95
N ILE A 27 -9.51 -24.10 -21.17
CA ILE A 27 -8.77 -23.35 -20.14
C ILE A 27 -8.89 -24.13 -18.82
N GLU A 28 -7.80 -24.26 -18.06
CA GLU A 28 -7.86 -24.91 -16.75
C GLU A 28 -8.87 -24.18 -15.85
N GLU A 29 -9.86 -24.92 -15.31
CA GLU A 29 -10.94 -24.38 -14.46
C GLU A 29 -10.40 -23.50 -13.32
N LYS A 30 -9.22 -23.85 -12.80
CA LYS A 30 -8.50 -23.13 -11.75
C LYS A 30 -8.12 -21.71 -12.17
N GLU A 31 -7.73 -21.48 -13.42
CA GLU A 31 -7.36 -20.14 -13.90
C GLU A 31 -8.58 -19.23 -13.98
N VAL A 32 -9.72 -19.74 -14.46
CA VAL A 32 -10.95 -18.95 -14.54
C VAL A 32 -11.46 -18.61 -13.14
N LEU A 33 -11.42 -19.56 -12.19
CA LEU A 33 -11.80 -19.31 -10.80
C LEU A 33 -10.92 -18.25 -10.13
N ASN A 34 -9.60 -18.29 -10.35
CA ASN A 34 -8.68 -17.29 -9.80
C ASN A 34 -9.01 -15.87 -10.31
N VAL A 35 -9.37 -15.73 -11.59
CA VAL A 35 -9.73 -14.44 -12.19
C VAL A 35 -11.01 -13.88 -11.57
N ILE A 36 -12.03 -14.72 -11.37
CA ILE A 36 -13.29 -14.32 -10.73
C ILE A 36 -13.04 -13.89 -9.29
N GLU A 37 -12.27 -14.68 -8.54
CA GLU A 37 -11.98 -14.39 -7.14
C GLU A 37 -11.22 -13.07 -7.00
N ALA A 38 -10.20 -12.86 -7.82
CA ALA A 38 -9.47 -11.58 -7.88
C ALA A 38 -10.41 -10.40 -8.20
N TYR A 39 -11.31 -10.58 -9.16
CA TYR A 39 -12.27 -9.55 -9.54
C TYR A 39 -13.30 -9.26 -8.43
N SER A 40 -13.84 -10.30 -7.78
CA SER A 40 -14.76 -10.15 -6.65
C SER A 40 -14.09 -9.43 -5.48
N ASN A 41 -12.84 -9.77 -5.17
CA ASN A 41 -12.08 -9.12 -4.09
C ASN A 41 -11.85 -7.63 -4.41
N ALA A 42 -11.49 -7.30 -5.65
CA ALA A 42 -11.32 -5.93 -6.09
C ALA A 42 -12.62 -5.11 -5.98
N LEU A 43 -13.75 -5.66 -6.43
CA LEU A 43 -15.06 -5.01 -6.32
C LEU A 43 -15.51 -4.84 -4.86
N SER A 44 -15.27 -5.84 -4.01
CA SER A 44 -15.57 -5.75 -2.58
C SER A 44 -14.78 -4.63 -1.91
N LEU A 45 -13.50 -4.46 -2.25
CA LEU A 45 -12.67 -3.40 -1.68
C LEU A 45 -13.13 -2.01 -2.12
N LEU A 46 -13.63 -1.86 -3.35
CA LEU A 46 -14.26 -0.62 -3.82
C LEU A 46 -15.56 -0.32 -3.07
N ASP A 47 -16.43 -1.31 -2.88
CA ASP A 47 -17.66 -1.15 -2.11
C ASP A 47 -17.36 -0.76 -0.65
N ASP A 48 -16.37 -1.41 -0.03
CA ASP A 48 -15.90 -1.08 1.32
C ASP A 48 -15.33 0.33 1.41
N TYR A 49 -14.64 0.80 0.36
CA TYR A 49 -14.12 2.17 0.28
C TYR A 49 -15.26 3.20 0.28
N ASP A 50 -16.25 3.01 -0.59
CA ASP A 50 -17.39 3.94 -0.74
C ASP A 50 -18.22 4.05 0.54
N HIS A 51 -18.31 2.97 1.32
CA HIS A 51 -19.04 2.94 2.58
C HIS A 51 -18.17 3.29 3.80
N GLY A 52 -16.86 3.53 3.63
CA GLY A 52 -15.94 3.81 4.73
C GLY A 52 -15.70 2.62 5.66
N CYS A 53 -15.94 1.40 5.17
CA CYS A 53 -15.94 0.16 5.93
C CYS A 53 -14.67 -0.69 5.71
N ILE A 54 -13.64 -0.15 5.05
CA ILE A 54 -12.41 -0.89 4.78
C ILE A 54 -11.87 -1.50 6.08
N SER A 55 -11.72 -2.82 6.04
CA SER A 55 -11.17 -3.58 7.15
C SER A 55 -9.65 -3.44 7.21
N LYS A 56 -9.11 -3.42 8.42
CA LYS A 56 -7.66 -3.45 8.65
C LYS A 56 -7.19 -4.91 8.58
N PRO A 57 -6.41 -5.32 7.57
CA PRO A 57 -5.92 -6.68 7.49
C PRO A 57 -4.94 -6.97 8.63
N LYS A 58 -4.81 -8.26 8.98
CA LYS A 58 -3.71 -8.72 9.83
C LYS A 58 -2.43 -8.66 9.02
N GLY A 59 -1.47 -7.87 9.48
CA GLY A 59 -0.17 -7.79 8.86
C GLY A 59 0.83 -8.81 9.40
N LYS A 60 2.05 -8.80 8.84
CA LYS A 60 3.19 -9.62 9.27
C LYS A 60 4.12 -8.82 10.18
N ASP A 61 4.80 -9.51 11.08
CA ASP A 61 5.81 -8.89 11.95
C ASP A 61 6.95 -8.30 11.11
N SER A 62 7.39 -7.10 11.50
CA SER A 62 8.51 -6.43 10.82
C SER A 62 9.84 -7.00 11.30
N ILE A 63 10.70 -7.34 10.35
CA ILE A 63 12.03 -7.91 10.60
C ILE A 63 13.16 -6.88 10.44
N TYR A 64 12.82 -5.66 10.01
CA TYR A 64 13.77 -4.61 9.70
C TYR A 64 13.22 -3.23 10.05
N GLN A 65 14.09 -2.40 10.63
CA GLN A 65 13.82 -1.02 10.99
C GLN A 65 14.65 -0.08 10.12
N LEU A 66 13.96 0.77 9.37
CA LEU A 66 14.56 1.78 8.52
C LEU A 66 15.12 2.95 9.34
N THR A 67 16.34 3.37 9.04
CA THR A 67 17.00 4.49 9.73
C THR A 67 16.96 5.79 8.93
N TYR A 68 17.22 6.91 9.60
CA TYR A 68 17.34 8.22 8.97
C TYR A 68 18.46 8.22 7.91
N GLU A 69 19.61 7.62 8.21
CA GLU A 69 20.77 7.64 7.32
C GLU A 69 20.56 6.82 6.04
N GLU A 70 19.84 5.70 6.15
CA GLU A 70 19.45 4.92 4.97
C GLU A 70 18.48 5.69 4.09
N CYS A 71 17.48 6.36 4.70
CA CYS A 71 16.57 7.24 3.96
C CYS A 71 17.34 8.37 3.25
N ARG A 72 18.28 9.02 3.94
CA ARG A 72 19.09 10.09 3.38
C ARG A 72 19.95 9.60 2.22
N THR A 73 20.62 8.48 2.39
CA THR A 73 21.44 7.85 1.35
C THR A 73 20.60 7.53 0.12
N LEU A 74 19.40 6.98 0.31
CA LEU A 74 18.46 6.69 -0.77
C LEU A 74 18.04 8.00 -1.49
N ILE A 75 17.60 9.02 -0.75
CA ILE A 75 17.19 10.31 -1.32
C ILE A 75 18.33 10.95 -2.12
N ASP A 76 19.55 10.94 -1.61
CA ASP A 76 20.70 11.52 -2.27
C ASP A 76 21.09 10.74 -3.54
N SER A 77 20.89 9.42 -3.55
CA SER A 77 21.04 8.59 -4.76
C SER A 77 19.97 8.85 -5.82
N MET A 78 18.83 9.47 -5.48
CA MET A 78 17.79 9.79 -6.46
C MET A 78 18.11 11.04 -7.31
N LYS A 79 19.10 11.85 -6.93
CA LYS A 79 19.41 13.15 -7.55
C LYS A 79 20.01 13.06 -8.97
N TYR A 80 19.99 11.91 -9.64
CA TYR A 80 20.54 11.78 -10.99
C TYR A 80 19.68 12.49 -12.06
N GLY A 81 20.33 13.35 -12.85
CA GLY A 81 19.86 13.70 -14.21
C GLY A 81 18.65 14.63 -14.32
N GLY A 82 18.68 15.80 -13.66
CA GLY A 82 17.75 16.91 -13.97
C GLY A 82 16.78 17.32 -12.86
N PHE A 83 16.95 16.82 -11.64
CA PHE A 83 16.23 17.34 -10.48
C PHE A 83 16.77 18.70 -10.06
N SER A 84 15.89 19.54 -9.50
CA SER A 84 16.28 20.85 -8.97
C SER A 84 17.21 20.72 -7.76
N ASP A 85 18.03 21.73 -7.49
CA ASP A 85 18.93 21.78 -6.32
C ASP A 85 18.21 21.62 -4.98
N VAL A 86 16.89 21.84 -4.95
CA VAL A 86 16.04 21.74 -3.76
C VAL A 86 15.38 20.37 -3.57
N PHE A 87 15.63 19.41 -4.48
CA PHE A 87 15.07 18.07 -4.36
C PHE A 87 15.59 17.35 -3.11
N GLY A 88 14.66 16.84 -2.29
CA GLY A 88 15.00 16.09 -1.08
C GLY A 88 15.65 16.91 0.03
N VAL A 89 15.64 18.25 -0.08
CA VAL A 89 16.02 19.16 0.99
C VAL A 89 14.86 19.25 1.98
N GLU A 90 15.11 18.95 3.25
CA GLU A 90 14.10 19.07 4.32
C GLU A 90 13.69 20.54 4.50
N LYS A 91 12.39 20.81 4.59
CA LYS A 91 11.88 22.17 4.84
C LYS A 91 12.29 22.71 6.20
N GLU A 92 12.33 21.82 7.19
CA GLU A 92 12.74 22.08 8.55
C GLU A 92 13.66 20.93 8.99
N PRO A 93 14.76 21.22 9.70
CA PRO A 93 15.67 20.18 10.16
C PRO A 93 14.95 19.13 11.02
N GLY A 94 15.10 17.85 10.67
CA GLY A 94 14.61 16.72 11.47
C GLY A 94 13.19 16.27 11.16
N LYS A 95 12.53 16.81 10.12
CA LYS A 95 11.20 16.34 9.68
C LYS A 95 11.21 14.88 9.30
N LEU A 96 12.21 14.44 8.52
CA LEU A 96 12.32 13.04 8.11
C LEU A 96 12.55 12.14 9.33
N ASN A 97 13.41 12.56 10.26
CA ASN A 97 13.63 11.81 11.51
C ASN A 97 12.36 11.74 12.37
N GLY A 98 11.57 12.82 12.44
CA GLY A 98 10.28 12.85 13.13
C GLY A 98 9.27 11.86 12.54
N ILE A 99 9.20 11.76 11.21
CA ILE A 99 8.33 10.78 10.52
C ILE A 99 8.76 9.35 10.86
N ILE A 100 10.05 9.05 10.77
CA ILE A 100 10.61 7.73 11.11
C ILE A 100 10.29 7.41 12.58
N ALA A 101 10.54 8.34 13.50
CA ALA A 101 10.25 8.16 14.91
C ALA A 101 8.76 7.91 15.19
N ALA A 102 7.86 8.58 14.46
CA ALA A 102 6.40 8.36 14.59
C ALA A 102 5.99 6.96 14.12
N VAL A 103 6.60 6.44 13.05
CA VAL A 103 6.31 5.08 12.53
C VAL A 103 6.82 3.98 13.47
N TYR A 104 7.94 4.21 14.15
CA TYR A 104 8.51 3.26 15.11
C TYR A 104 8.19 3.60 16.57
N GLN A 105 7.19 4.46 16.81
CA GLN A 105 6.82 4.88 18.15
C GLN A 105 6.25 3.71 18.97
N ASN A 106 6.68 3.62 20.23
CA ASN A 106 6.21 2.66 21.20
C ASN A 106 5.53 3.37 22.38
N VAL A 107 4.37 2.87 22.80
CA VAL A 107 3.59 3.39 23.93
C VAL A 107 3.25 2.22 24.85
N PHE A 108 3.61 2.34 26.13
CA PHE A 108 3.42 1.28 27.15
C PHE A 108 4.00 -0.11 26.76
N GLY A 109 5.12 -0.13 26.04
CA GLY A 109 5.78 -1.37 25.61
C GLY A 109 5.21 -1.95 24.32
N GLN A 110 4.18 -1.33 23.73
CA GLN A 110 3.59 -1.76 22.47
C GLN A 110 3.83 -0.74 21.35
N GLU A 111 4.26 -1.22 20.19
CA GLU A 111 4.37 -0.37 18.99
C GLU A 111 2.99 0.09 18.51
N ILE A 112 2.89 1.33 18.07
CA ILE A 112 1.66 1.87 17.47
C ILE A 112 1.33 1.14 16.16
N TYR A 113 2.37 0.79 15.39
CA TYR A 113 2.27 0.12 14.10
C TYR A 113 3.06 -1.20 14.14
N PRO A 114 2.49 -2.31 14.66
CA PRO A 114 3.23 -3.55 14.87
C PRO A 114 3.64 -4.25 13.57
N SER A 115 2.82 -4.18 12.51
CA SER A 115 3.08 -4.92 11.26
C SER A 115 3.83 -4.14 10.17
N ILE A 116 4.42 -4.86 9.21
CA ILE A 116 5.04 -4.31 8.00
C ILE A 116 4.04 -3.44 7.24
N GLU A 117 2.81 -3.93 7.05
CA GLU A 117 1.75 -3.26 6.29
C GLU A 117 1.37 -1.93 6.95
N GLU A 118 1.23 -1.91 8.28
CA GLU A 118 0.95 -0.68 9.03
C GLU A 118 2.09 0.33 8.95
N LYS A 119 3.33 -0.13 9.17
CA LYS A 119 4.51 0.74 9.10
C LYS A 119 4.67 1.31 7.70
N ALA A 120 4.58 0.48 6.66
CA ALA A 120 4.71 0.90 5.26
C ALA A 120 3.62 1.89 4.87
N ALA A 121 2.36 1.61 5.20
CA ALA A 121 1.23 2.47 4.87
C ALA A 121 1.34 3.84 5.55
N ASN A 122 1.68 3.89 6.84
CA ASN A 122 1.86 5.16 7.55
C ASN A 122 3.12 5.90 7.11
N LEU A 123 4.21 5.20 6.82
CA LEU A 123 5.43 5.80 6.28
C LEU A 123 5.17 6.50 4.94
N LEU A 124 4.48 5.83 4.01
CA LEU A 124 4.07 6.43 2.75
C LEU A 124 3.14 7.63 2.98
N TYR A 125 2.14 7.48 3.87
CA TYR A 125 1.20 8.55 4.19
C TYR A 125 1.92 9.81 4.67
N PHE A 126 2.78 9.70 5.68
CA PHE A 126 3.48 10.84 6.28
C PHE A 126 4.47 11.49 5.30
N LEU A 127 5.27 10.70 4.57
CA LEU A 127 6.24 11.24 3.61
C LEU A 127 5.58 12.00 2.46
N VAL A 128 4.36 11.61 2.08
CA VAL A 128 3.59 12.29 1.03
C VAL A 128 2.82 13.48 1.60
N LYS A 129 2.08 13.29 2.70
CA LYS A 129 1.11 14.26 3.22
C LYS A 129 1.73 15.38 4.04
N ASP A 130 2.74 15.08 4.86
CA ASP A 130 3.38 16.07 5.73
C ASP A 130 4.34 16.99 4.94
N HIS A 131 4.55 16.68 3.66
CA HIS A 131 5.43 17.39 2.74
C HIS A 131 6.77 17.79 3.37
N PRO A 132 7.55 16.84 3.92
CA PRO A 132 8.75 17.12 4.71
C PRO A 132 9.88 17.76 3.90
N PHE A 133 9.86 17.62 2.58
CA PHE A 133 10.88 18.16 1.66
C PHE A 133 10.34 19.31 0.82
N VAL A 134 11.25 20.19 0.37
CA VAL A 134 10.93 21.32 -0.50
C VAL A 134 10.37 20.83 -1.85
N ASP A 135 11.04 19.86 -2.46
CA ASP A 135 10.56 19.14 -3.64
C ASP A 135 10.81 17.63 -3.49
N GLY A 136 9.99 16.84 -4.19
CA GLY A 136 10.20 15.41 -4.34
C GLY A 136 9.37 14.53 -3.41
N CYS A 137 8.56 15.09 -2.50
CA CYS A 137 7.84 14.32 -1.46
C CYS A 137 7.13 13.06 -1.98
N LYS A 138 6.39 13.16 -3.09
CA LYS A 138 5.72 12.00 -3.72
C LYS A 138 6.71 10.91 -4.18
N ARG A 139 7.76 11.33 -4.90
CA ARG A 139 8.80 10.43 -5.44
C ARG A 139 9.62 9.80 -4.33
N ILE A 140 10.01 10.59 -3.33
CA ILE A 140 10.76 10.17 -2.14
C ILE A 140 9.91 9.21 -1.29
N GLY A 141 8.65 9.57 -1.03
CA GLY A 141 7.72 8.73 -0.28
C GLY A 141 7.54 7.35 -0.92
N ALA A 142 7.28 7.32 -2.24
CA ALA A 142 7.17 6.06 -2.98
C ALA A 142 8.48 5.24 -2.96
N SER A 143 9.64 5.89 -3.08
CA SER A 143 10.94 5.21 -3.10
C SER A 143 11.30 4.62 -1.73
N ILE A 144 11.11 5.38 -0.65
CA ILE A 144 11.32 4.92 0.72
C ILE A 144 10.35 3.79 1.07
N PHE A 145 9.09 3.90 0.63
CA PHE A 145 8.09 2.84 0.79
C PHE A 145 8.53 1.52 0.14
N LEU A 146 8.98 1.56 -1.12
CA LEU A 146 9.48 0.37 -1.81
C LEU A 146 10.74 -0.20 -1.15
N GLU A 147 11.68 0.64 -0.74
CA GLU A 147 12.90 0.19 -0.05
C GLU A 147 12.57 -0.47 1.29
N PHE A 148 11.64 0.08 2.07
CA PHE A 148 11.18 -0.51 3.31
C PHE A 148 10.54 -1.90 3.10
N LEU A 149 9.70 -2.05 2.08
CA LEU A 149 9.12 -3.35 1.73
C LEU A 149 10.18 -4.35 1.25
N ASN A 150 11.15 -3.88 0.46
CA ASN A 150 12.25 -4.71 -0.02
C ASN A 150 13.09 -5.25 1.13
N LYS A 151 13.48 -4.38 2.08
CA LYS A 151 14.26 -4.75 3.27
C LYS A 151 13.52 -5.68 4.22
N ASN A 152 12.19 -5.59 4.27
CA ASN A 152 11.34 -6.51 5.01
C ASN A 152 10.97 -7.79 4.23
N GLN A 153 11.56 -8.02 3.05
CA GLN A 153 11.25 -9.18 2.19
C GLN A 153 9.75 -9.29 1.84
N HIS A 154 9.06 -8.15 1.76
CA HIS A 154 7.62 -8.07 1.50
C HIS A 154 7.31 -7.43 0.14
N LEU A 155 8.30 -6.84 -0.54
CA LEU A 155 8.11 -6.28 -1.88
C LEU A 155 7.85 -7.37 -2.93
N ILE A 156 8.59 -8.48 -2.86
CA ILE A 156 8.46 -9.62 -3.76
C ILE A 156 8.07 -10.86 -2.95
N ILE A 157 6.89 -11.43 -3.22
CA ILE A 157 6.37 -12.62 -2.57
C ILE A 157 6.11 -13.67 -3.66
N ASP A 158 6.68 -14.87 -3.50
CA ASP A 158 6.58 -15.96 -4.48
C ASP A 158 6.96 -15.54 -5.92
N GLY A 159 7.99 -14.69 -6.04
CA GLY A 159 8.49 -14.18 -7.32
C GLY A 159 7.61 -13.10 -7.97
N LYS A 160 6.58 -12.60 -7.27
CA LYS A 160 5.69 -11.54 -7.75
C LYS A 160 5.78 -10.30 -6.88
N GLN A 161 5.76 -9.14 -7.51
CA GLN A 161 5.70 -7.87 -6.81
C GLN A 161 4.33 -7.70 -6.16
N ILE A 162 4.30 -7.38 -4.86
CA ILE A 162 3.06 -7.30 -4.09
C ILE A 162 2.17 -6.13 -4.53
N ILE A 163 2.79 -5.05 -5.00
CA ILE A 163 2.12 -3.84 -5.47
C ILE A 163 2.64 -3.49 -6.86
N SER A 164 1.75 -3.32 -7.84
CA SER A 164 2.14 -2.93 -9.20
C SER A 164 2.55 -1.46 -9.26
N ASP A 165 3.35 -1.09 -10.27
CA ASP A 165 3.79 0.29 -10.47
C ASP A 165 2.62 1.26 -10.65
N SER A 166 1.59 0.85 -11.40
CA SER A 166 0.36 1.64 -11.57
C SER A 166 -0.38 1.84 -10.25
N ALA A 167 -0.45 0.80 -9.41
CA ALA A 167 -1.09 0.91 -8.09
C ALA A 167 -0.29 1.84 -7.16
N LEU A 168 1.04 1.73 -7.15
CA LEU A 168 1.93 2.61 -6.38
C LEU A 168 1.73 4.09 -6.76
N VAL A 169 1.69 4.39 -8.06
CA VAL A 169 1.43 5.75 -8.54
C VAL A 169 0.06 6.24 -8.09
N ALA A 170 -0.99 5.41 -8.27
CA ALA A 170 -2.35 5.75 -7.89
C ALA A 170 -2.47 6.05 -6.40
N ILE A 171 -1.99 5.17 -5.50
CA ILE A 171 -2.09 5.41 -4.05
C ILE A 171 -1.29 6.62 -3.60
N THR A 172 -0.13 6.87 -4.21
CA THR A 172 0.71 8.03 -3.86
C THR A 172 -0.02 9.33 -4.20
N LEU A 173 -0.72 9.37 -5.34
CA LEU A 173 -1.54 10.52 -5.73
C LEU A 173 -2.78 10.63 -4.85
N MET A 174 -3.48 9.53 -4.58
CA MET A 174 -4.66 9.51 -3.69
C MET A 174 -4.31 10.03 -2.30
N ILE A 175 -3.19 9.61 -1.71
CA ILE A 175 -2.73 10.12 -0.42
C ILE A 175 -2.45 11.62 -0.49
N ALA A 176 -1.78 12.09 -1.54
CA ALA A 176 -1.47 13.51 -1.71
C ALA A 176 -2.74 14.37 -1.74
N GLU A 177 -3.75 13.93 -2.50
CA GLU A 177 -5.02 14.64 -2.68
C GLU A 177 -6.03 14.40 -1.54
N SER A 178 -5.87 13.33 -0.75
CA SER A 178 -6.78 12.99 0.36
C SER A 178 -6.86 14.08 1.41
N ARG A 179 -7.99 14.21 2.10
CA ARG A 179 -8.11 15.10 3.24
C ARG A 179 -7.49 14.47 4.49
N PRO A 180 -7.04 15.25 5.50
CA PRO A 180 -6.48 14.71 6.73
C PRO A 180 -7.41 13.73 7.46
N GLU A 181 -8.72 13.95 7.39
CA GLU A 181 -9.73 13.08 8.02
C GLU A 181 -9.80 11.69 7.35
N GLU A 182 -9.32 11.58 6.10
CA GLU A 182 -9.31 10.34 5.31
C GLU A 182 -8.04 9.50 5.56
N LYS A 183 -7.15 9.93 6.47
CA LYS A 183 -5.90 9.23 6.80
C LYS A 183 -6.11 7.74 7.03
N GLU A 184 -7.03 7.39 7.92
CA GLU A 184 -7.24 6.00 8.32
C GLU A 184 -7.73 5.15 7.14
N THR A 185 -8.60 5.71 6.31
CA THR A 185 -9.08 5.06 5.08
C THR A 185 -7.93 4.83 4.10
N MET A 186 -7.08 5.84 3.86
CA MET A 186 -5.91 5.71 2.98
C MET A 186 -4.92 4.66 3.50
N VAL A 187 -4.61 4.69 4.80
CA VAL A 187 -3.71 3.71 5.43
C VAL A 187 -4.25 2.30 5.27
N LYS A 188 -5.53 2.06 5.59
CA LYS A 188 -6.16 0.75 5.43
C LYS A 188 -6.20 0.29 3.98
N LEU A 189 -6.42 1.20 3.03
CA LEU A 189 -6.40 0.87 1.60
C LEU A 189 -5.01 0.38 1.17
N VAL A 190 -3.95 1.11 1.55
CA VAL A 190 -2.56 0.68 1.28
C VAL A 190 -2.27 -0.66 1.95
N MET A 191 -2.70 -0.87 3.20
CA MET A 191 -2.53 -2.17 3.87
C MET A 191 -3.21 -3.31 3.10
N ASN A 192 -4.39 -3.09 2.52
CA ASN A 192 -5.08 -4.11 1.72
C ASN A 192 -4.33 -4.43 0.42
N PHE A 193 -3.61 -3.46 -0.16
CA PHE A 193 -2.74 -3.72 -1.32
C PHE A 193 -1.47 -4.49 -0.96
N LEU A 194 -1.09 -4.49 0.32
CA LEU A 194 0.07 -5.22 0.84
C LEU A 194 -0.31 -6.55 1.48
N LYS A 195 -1.56 -6.97 1.37
CA LYS A 195 -2.01 -8.26 1.87
C LYS A 195 -1.60 -9.36 0.90
N ALA A 196 -0.71 -10.24 1.35
CA ALA A 196 -0.34 -11.47 0.66
C ALA A 196 -1.41 -12.55 0.77
#